data_AF-A0A0G4MFZ6-F1
#
_entry.id   AF-A0A0G4MFZ6-F1
#
_cell.length_a   1.000
_cell.length_b   1.000
_cell.length_c   1.000
_cell.angle_alpha   90.00
_cell.angle_beta   90.00
_cell.angle_gamma   90.00
#
_symmetry.space_group_name_H-M   'P 1'
#
loop_
_entity.id
_entity.type
_entity.pdbx_description
1 polymer ?
#
loop_
_entity_poly.entity_id
_entity_poly.type
_entity_poly.pdbx_seq_one_letter_code
_entity_poly.pdbx_strand_id
1 'polypeptide(L)'
;MDYLVRFSQFHESFRLAELKALAVVEGIDLKILEYSDDHPFCIINVPSADAARALIRRAILIQSIHELWGYAPSGLYEDIHADVRARTEPLWSSYATCSFKFIVDAFQHTRTMDERVKLINSFSYLAFQGRIDMRDPDETFTIFEDWPFRPAGVRPEPNPRRLFLGRWLGGGSRELCRTYDLKKRGYISTTSMDSELALVTANMALAAPGKIFYDPFRH
;
A
#
# COMPACT_ATOMS: atom_id res chain seq x y z
N MET A 1 13.01 9.50 -5.77
CA MET A 1 11.96 8.55 -6.19
C MET A 1 10.77 8.77 -5.27
N ASP A 2 9.56 8.71 -5.79
CA ASP A 2 8.35 8.79 -4.97
C ASP A 2 7.84 7.38 -4.64
N TYR A 3 6.95 7.28 -3.66
CA TYR A 3 6.44 6.03 -3.14
C TYR A 3 4.91 6.06 -3.08
N LEU A 4 4.30 4.91 -3.35
CA LEU A 4 2.86 4.73 -3.27
C LEU A 4 2.50 3.96 -2.00
N VAL A 5 1.70 4.59 -1.15
CA VAL A 5 1.07 3.99 0.01
C VAL A 5 -0.33 3.51 -0.38
N ARG A 6 -0.61 2.23 -0.11
CA ARG A 6 -1.94 1.63 -0.23
C ARG A 6 -2.52 1.41 1.16
N PHE A 7 -3.57 2.16 1.50
CA PHE A 7 -4.26 2.09 2.77
C PHE A 7 -5.32 0.99 2.83
N SER A 8 -5.72 0.61 4.04
CA SER A 8 -6.88 -0.25 4.31
C SER A 8 -8.18 0.54 4.23
N GLN A 9 -9.31 -0.13 3.98
CA GLN A 9 -10.65 0.45 3.96
C GLN A 9 -11.32 0.48 5.34
N PHE A 10 -10.53 0.59 6.40
CA PHE A 10 -11.00 0.66 7.77
C PHE A 10 -10.47 1.93 8.41
N HIS A 11 -11.25 2.53 9.31
CA HIS A 11 -10.82 3.68 10.11
C HIS A 11 -10.19 4.81 9.25
N GLU A 12 -10.83 5.11 8.12
CA GLU A 12 -10.25 5.90 7.02
C GLU A 12 -9.75 7.28 7.48
N SER A 13 -10.49 7.91 8.39
CA SER A 13 -10.15 9.20 9.00
C SER A 13 -8.80 9.21 9.74
N PHE A 14 -8.28 8.04 10.12
CA PHE A 14 -7.02 7.90 10.85
C PHE A 14 -5.84 7.53 9.97
N ARG A 15 -6.04 7.23 8.67
CA ARG A 15 -4.97 6.81 7.73
C ARG A 15 -3.79 7.77 7.72
N LEU A 16 -4.09 9.05 7.48
CA LEU A 16 -3.07 10.08 7.37
C LEU A 16 -2.42 10.40 8.73
N ALA A 17 -3.22 10.35 9.80
CA ALA A 17 -2.74 10.58 11.16
C ALA A 17 -1.75 9.49 11.59
N GLU A 18 -2.10 8.22 11.34
CA GLU A 18 -1.20 7.10 11.59
C GLU A 18 0.07 7.24 10.76
N LEU A 19 -0.03 7.42 9.45
CA LEU A 19 1.13 7.56 8.56
C LEU A 19 2.12 8.65 9.03
N LYS A 20 1.61 9.82 9.43
CA LYS A 20 2.43 10.91 9.97
C LYS A 20 3.07 10.53 11.31
N ALA A 21 2.32 9.89 12.20
CA ALA A 21 2.84 9.45 13.48
C ALA A 21 3.97 8.43 13.33
N LEU A 22 3.84 7.50 12.37
CA LEU A 22 4.88 6.53 12.02
C LEU A 22 6.18 7.22 11.57
N ALA A 23 6.06 8.23 10.70
CA ALA A 23 7.22 9.01 10.26
C ALA A 23 7.90 9.73 11.44
N VAL A 24 7.13 10.30 12.37
CA VAL A 24 7.68 10.94 13.58
C VAL A 24 8.40 9.94 14.48
N VAL A 25 7.85 8.73 14.67
CA VAL A 25 8.50 7.72 15.52
C VAL A 25 9.81 7.25 14.91
N GLU A 26 9.84 7.01 13.60
CA GLU A 26 11.04 6.53 12.90
C GLU A 26 12.02 7.68 12.56
N GLY A 27 11.65 8.94 12.82
CA GLY A 27 12.49 10.10 12.52
C GLY A 27 12.68 10.37 11.02
N ILE A 28 11.66 10.08 10.22
CA ILE A 28 11.70 10.15 8.75
C ILE A 28 11.13 11.49 8.27
N ASP A 29 11.84 12.18 7.36
CA ASP A 29 11.30 13.32 6.60
C ASP A 29 10.27 12.81 5.58
N LEU A 30 9.00 12.82 5.99
CA LEU A 30 7.87 12.40 5.18
C LEU A 30 7.19 13.62 4.54
N LYS A 31 7.08 13.61 3.21
CA LYS A 31 6.27 14.59 2.46
C LYS A 31 5.12 13.87 1.78
N ILE A 32 3.92 14.42 1.95
CA ILE A 32 2.72 13.95 1.24
C ILE A 32 2.60 14.76 -0.04
N LEU A 33 2.68 14.09 -1.18
CA LEU A 33 2.58 14.71 -2.50
C LEU A 33 1.14 14.72 -2.99
N GLU A 34 0.42 13.62 -2.78
CA GLU A 34 -0.96 13.47 -3.21
C GLU A 34 -1.73 12.56 -2.24
N TYR A 35 -2.89 13.02 -1.75
CA TYR A 35 -3.78 12.25 -0.90
C TYR A 35 -5.22 12.78 -1.01
N SER A 36 -6.19 11.87 -0.96
CA SER A 36 -7.61 12.16 -0.77
C SER A 36 -8.21 11.11 0.16
N ASP A 37 -9.23 11.48 0.95
CA ASP A 37 -9.97 10.54 1.78
C ASP A 37 -10.88 9.61 0.95
N ASP A 38 -11.16 9.95 -0.31
CA ASP A 38 -12.09 9.21 -1.20
C ASP A 38 -11.50 7.90 -1.75
N HIS A 39 -10.18 7.72 -1.68
CA HIS A 39 -9.50 6.57 -2.25
C HIS A 39 -8.31 6.12 -1.38
N PRO A 40 -7.92 4.84 -1.42
CA PRO A 40 -6.93 4.29 -0.50
C PRO A 40 -5.48 4.53 -0.94
N PHE A 41 -5.23 5.44 -1.87
CA PHE A 41 -3.91 5.72 -2.43
C PHE A 41 -3.34 7.04 -1.90
N CYS A 42 -2.06 7.04 -1.57
CA CYS A 42 -1.31 8.23 -1.20
C CYS A 42 0.08 8.18 -1.80
N ILE A 43 0.46 9.25 -2.50
CA ILE A 43 1.81 9.42 -3.02
C ILE A 43 2.61 10.20 -2.00
N ILE A 44 3.74 9.63 -1.59
CA ILE A 44 4.64 10.21 -0.61
C ILE A 44 6.06 10.30 -1.16
N ASN A 45 6.84 11.20 -0.57
CA ASN A 45 8.28 11.26 -0.75
C ASN A 45 8.94 11.02 0.61
N VAL A 46 9.88 10.08 0.64
CA VAL A 46 10.73 9.77 1.80
C VAL A 46 12.19 9.65 1.33
N PRO A 47 13.18 9.74 2.24
CA PRO A 47 14.58 9.86 1.84
C PRO A 47 15.16 8.62 1.15
N SER A 48 14.62 7.43 1.43
CA SER A 48 15.12 6.16 0.87
C SER A 48 14.07 5.04 0.93
N ALA A 49 14.33 3.96 0.18
CA ALA A 49 13.52 2.75 0.25
C ALA A 49 13.55 2.12 1.66
N ASP A 50 14.66 2.24 2.38
CA ASP A 50 14.77 1.74 3.76
C ASP A 50 13.92 2.57 4.74
N ALA A 51 13.81 3.89 4.51
CA ALA A 51 12.88 4.72 5.25
C ALA A 51 11.42 4.28 4.99
N ALA A 52 11.05 4.02 3.74
CA ALA A 52 9.74 3.48 3.40
C ALA A 52 9.46 2.12 4.08
N ARG A 53 10.45 1.21 4.12
CA ARG A 53 10.35 -0.08 4.82
C ARG A 53 10.20 0.09 6.34
N ALA A 54 10.96 1.00 6.94
CA ALA A 54 10.87 1.31 8.36
C ALA A 54 9.47 1.86 8.72
N LEU A 55 8.94 2.75 7.89
CA LEU A 55 7.61 3.36 8.05
C LEU A 55 6.50 2.29 8.14
N ILE A 56 6.50 1.31 7.24
CA ILE A 56 5.42 0.33 7.17
C ILE A 56 5.50 -0.80 8.22
N ARG A 57 6.68 -1.05 8.79
CA ARG A 57 6.95 -2.19 9.69
C ARG A 57 6.00 -2.31 10.89
N ARG A 58 5.40 -1.20 11.34
CA ARG A 58 4.44 -1.13 12.46
C ARG A 58 3.09 -0.54 12.07
N ALA A 59 2.85 -0.35 10.77
CA ALA A 59 1.64 0.27 10.27
C ALA A 59 0.45 -0.69 10.35
N ILE A 60 -0.71 -0.17 10.76
CA ILE A 60 -1.93 -0.96 10.92
C ILE A 60 -2.92 -0.66 9.79
N LEU A 61 -3.13 0.62 9.46
CA LEU A 61 -4.04 1.06 8.40
C LEU A 61 -3.38 1.15 7.03
N ILE A 62 -2.09 0.85 6.93
CA ILE A 62 -1.38 0.75 5.66
C ILE A 62 -1.30 -0.73 5.26
N GLN A 63 -1.85 -1.09 4.11
CA GLN A 63 -1.71 -2.44 3.58
C GLN A 63 -0.30 -2.66 3.03
N SER A 64 0.22 -1.68 2.30
CA SER A 64 1.51 -1.80 1.62
C SER A 64 2.11 -0.48 1.17
N ILE A 65 3.43 -0.46 1.01
CA ILE A 65 4.20 0.64 0.40
C ILE A 65 5.00 0.09 -0.77
N HIS A 66 5.04 0.87 -1.85
CA HIS A 66 5.73 0.54 -3.08
C HIS A 66 6.60 1.71 -3.54
N GLU A 67 7.69 1.42 -4.24
CA GLU A 67 8.32 2.42 -5.09
C GLU A 67 7.41 2.72 -6.27
N LEU A 68 7.15 4.00 -6.52
CA LEU A 68 6.29 4.44 -7.61
C LEU A 68 7.07 4.39 -8.92
N TRP A 69 6.81 3.36 -9.71
CA TRP A 69 7.44 3.13 -11.01
C TRP A 69 6.68 3.81 -12.16
N GLY A 70 5.37 3.97 -12.01
CA GLY A 70 4.54 4.65 -12.99
C GLY A 70 3.30 5.25 -12.36
N TYR A 71 2.88 6.40 -12.87
CA TYR A 71 1.68 7.11 -12.45
C TYR A 71 0.97 7.74 -13.65
N ALA A 72 -0.30 7.40 -13.85
CA ALA A 72 -1.16 8.05 -14.85
C ALA A 72 -2.44 8.58 -14.18
N PRO A 73 -2.51 9.90 -13.89
CA PRO A 73 -3.71 10.54 -13.35
C PRO A 73 -4.87 10.61 -14.35
N SER A 74 -4.61 10.36 -15.63
CA SER A 74 -5.63 10.27 -16.69
C SER A 74 -6.42 8.97 -16.66
N GLY A 75 -5.88 7.93 -16.01
CA GLY A 75 -6.46 6.59 -16.03
C GLY A 75 -6.26 5.82 -17.34
N LEU A 76 -5.47 6.36 -18.28
CA LEU A 76 -5.19 5.72 -19.57
C LEU A 76 -3.97 4.80 -19.48
N TYR A 77 -4.07 3.59 -20.05
CA TYR A 77 -2.97 2.63 -20.04
C TYR A 77 -1.76 3.09 -20.86
N GLU A 78 -1.99 3.83 -21.95
CA GLU A 78 -0.91 4.37 -22.78
C GLU A 78 -0.02 5.33 -21.98
N ASP A 79 -0.64 6.19 -21.16
CA ASP A 79 0.04 7.18 -20.34
C ASP A 79 0.89 6.51 -19.25
N ILE A 80 0.39 5.47 -18.57
CA ILE A 80 1.19 4.75 -17.58
C ILE A 80 2.36 4.02 -18.24
N HIS A 81 2.17 3.44 -19.43
CA HIS A 81 3.28 2.79 -20.12
C HIS A 81 4.37 3.78 -20.54
N ALA A 82 3.98 4.99 -20.97
CA ALA A 82 4.92 6.07 -21.27
C ALA A 82 5.66 6.55 -20.02
N ASP A 83 4.96 6.77 -18.91
CA ASP A 83 5.54 7.22 -17.65
C ASP A 83 6.49 6.17 -17.03
N VAL A 84 6.12 4.88 -17.08
CA VAL A 84 6.98 3.78 -16.61
C VAL A 84 8.30 3.73 -17.36
N ARG A 85 8.25 3.86 -18.70
CA ARG A 85 9.46 3.96 -19.54
C ARG A 85 10.31 5.14 -19.12
N ALA A 86 9.72 6.33 -19.04
CA ALA A 86 10.44 7.55 -18.69
C ALA A 86 11.09 7.51 -17.30
N ARG A 87 10.43 6.91 -16.31
CA ARG A 87 10.88 6.90 -14.90
C ARG A 87 11.87 5.80 -14.56
N THR A 88 11.69 4.60 -15.15
CA THR A 88 12.31 3.38 -14.60
C THR A 88 13.13 2.57 -15.58
N GLU A 89 13.17 2.92 -16.87
CA GLU A 89 13.99 2.23 -17.85
C GLU A 89 15.46 2.05 -17.41
N PRO A 90 16.14 3.03 -16.78
CA PRO A 90 17.49 2.84 -16.27
C PRO A 90 17.62 1.79 -15.15
N LEU A 91 16.52 1.45 -14.46
CA LEU A 91 16.50 0.52 -13.34
C LEU A 91 16.25 -0.93 -13.79
N TRP A 92 15.69 -1.15 -14.98
CA TRP A 92 15.23 -2.49 -15.39
C TRP A 92 16.36 -3.51 -15.46
N SER A 93 17.57 -3.09 -15.83
CA SER A 93 18.75 -3.97 -15.85
C SER A 93 19.08 -4.56 -14.48
N SER A 94 18.81 -3.83 -13.39
CA SER A 94 19.04 -4.30 -12.02
C SER A 94 18.07 -5.42 -11.61
N TYR A 95 16.94 -5.54 -12.31
CA TYR A 95 15.88 -6.52 -12.02
C TYR A 95 15.69 -7.53 -13.16
N ALA A 96 16.57 -7.52 -14.17
CA ALA A 96 16.38 -8.32 -15.38
C ALA A 96 16.33 -9.83 -15.10
N THR A 97 17.06 -10.32 -14.09
CA THR A 97 17.20 -11.76 -13.79
C THR A 97 16.55 -12.19 -12.47
N CYS A 98 16.01 -11.26 -11.67
CA CYS A 98 15.38 -11.59 -10.41
C CYS A 98 14.07 -12.34 -10.62
N SER A 99 13.73 -13.26 -9.72
CA SER A 99 12.41 -13.88 -9.76
C SER A 99 11.33 -12.84 -9.44
N PHE A 100 10.22 -12.87 -10.18
CA PHE A 100 9.21 -11.83 -10.03
C PHE A 100 7.78 -12.35 -10.13
N LYS A 101 6.85 -11.57 -9.61
CA LYS A 101 5.42 -11.72 -9.93
C LYS A 101 4.76 -10.37 -10.18
N PHE A 102 3.67 -10.41 -10.93
CA PHE A 102 2.77 -9.29 -11.08
C PHE A 102 1.45 -9.54 -10.35
N ILE A 103 0.94 -8.50 -9.71
CA ILE A 103 -0.36 -8.48 -9.04
C ILE A 103 -1.17 -7.33 -9.63
N VAL A 104 -2.48 -7.50 -9.71
CA VAL A 104 -3.42 -6.45 -10.09
C VAL A 104 -4.34 -6.18 -8.91
N ASP A 105 -4.26 -4.96 -8.35
CA ASP A 105 -5.17 -4.43 -7.33
C ASP A 105 -6.11 -3.41 -7.98
N ALA A 106 -7.32 -3.87 -8.30
CA ALA A 106 -8.37 -3.05 -8.90
C ALA A 106 -9.33 -2.57 -7.81
N PHE A 107 -9.09 -1.38 -7.27
CA PHE A 107 -9.94 -0.80 -6.24
C PHE A 107 -11.33 -0.47 -6.80
N GLN A 108 -12.39 -0.88 -6.09
CA GLN A 108 -13.80 -0.72 -6.49
C GLN A 108 -14.17 -1.35 -7.84
N HIS A 109 -13.34 -2.26 -8.35
CA HIS A 109 -13.60 -3.00 -9.57
C HIS A 109 -13.22 -4.47 -9.40
N THR A 110 -13.70 -5.32 -10.31
CA THR A 110 -13.34 -6.74 -10.32
C THR A 110 -12.99 -7.13 -11.73
N ARG A 111 -11.77 -7.63 -11.88
CA ARG A 111 -11.28 -8.21 -13.13
C ARG A 111 -11.38 -9.73 -13.09
N THR A 112 -11.68 -10.30 -14.24
CA THR A 112 -11.52 -11.73 -14.50
C THR A 112 -10.03 -12.11 -14.55
N MET A 113 -9.72 -13.40 -14.46
CA MET A 113 -8.33 -13.85 -14.56
C MET A 113 -7.74 -13.54 -15.94
N ASP A 114 -8.51 -13.71 -17.01
CA ASP A 114 -8.07 -13.42 -18.38
C ASP A 114 -7.74 -11.94 -18.58
N GLU A 115 -8.56 -11.03 -18.05
CA GLU A 115 -8.28 -9.59 -18.07
C GLU A 115 -7.03 -9.23 -17.28
N ARG A 116 -6.82 -9.85 -16.11
CA ARG A 116 -5.60 -9.63 -15.31
C ARG A 116 -4.36 -10.08 -16.10
N VAL A 117 -4.41 -11.24 -16.74
CA VAL A 117 -3.29 -11.76 -17.55
C VAL A 117 -3.01 -10.83 -18.74
N LYS A 118 -4.04 -10.39 -19.46
CA LYS A 118 -3.90 -9.41 -20.55
C LYS A 118 -3.27 -8.11 -20.08
N LEU A 119 -3.72 -7.60 -18.94
CA LEU A 119 -3.17 -6.38 -18.34
C LEU A 119 -1.70 -6.58 -17.97
N ILE A 120 -1.33 -7.68 -17.32
CA ILE A 120 0.07 -7.98 -16.99
C ILE A 120 0.92 -8.05 -18.26
N ASN A 121 0.43 -8.73 -19.31
CA ASN A 121 1.15 -8.87 -20.57
C ASN A 121 1.34 -7.54 -21.32
N SER A 122 0.51 -6.52 -21.06
CA SER A 122 0.73 -5.17 -21.61
C SER A 122 2.03 -4.54 -21.12
N PHE A 123 2.56 -4.98 -19.98
CA PHE A 123 3.86 -4.55 -19.42
C PHE A 123 5.05 -5.41 -19.89
N SER A 124 4.87 -6.28 -20.89
CA SER A 124 5.92 -7.17 -21.42
C SER A 124 7.17 -6.44 -21.94
N TYR A 125 7.07 -5.14 -22.25
CA TYR A 125 8.21 -4.31 -22.65
C TYR A 125 9.26 -4.11 -21.54
N LEU A 126 8.94 -4.41 -20.28
CA LEU A 126 9.92 -4.47 -19.19
C LEU A 126 10.98 -5.56 -19.43
N ALA A 127 10.65 -6.57 -20.25
CA ALA A 127 11.54 -7.60 -20.75
C ALA A 127 12.33 -8.37 -19.66
N PHE A 128 11.76 -8.52 -18.45
CA PHE A 128 12.36 -9.31 -17.38
C PHE A 128 12.51 -10.78 -17.81
N GLN A 129 13.73 -11.29 -17.66
CA GLN A 129 14.15 -12.65 -18.03
C GLN A 129 14.15 -13.59 -16.83
N GLY A 130 13.96 -13.07 -15.61
CA GLY A 130 13.87 -13.86 -14.40
C GLY A 130 12.66 -14.80 -14.40
N ARG A 131 12.71 -15.82 -13.54
CA ARG A 131 11.61 -16.80 -13.42
C ARG A 131 10.38 -16.14 -12.79
N ILE A 132 9.19 -16.53 -13.24
CA ILE A 132 7.94 -16.15 -12.59
C ILE A 132 7.73 -17.03 -11.36
N ASP A 133 7.75 -16.44 -10.16
CA ASP A 133 7.50 -17.14 -8.89
C ASP A 133 6.27 -16.58 -8.20
N MET A 134 5.19 -17.36 -8.17
CA MET A 134 3.92 -16.93 -7.59
C MET A 134 3.90 -17.02 -6.06
N ARG A 135 4.84 -17.76 -5.44
CA ARG A 135 4.85 -18.03 -4.01
C ARG A 135 5.77 -17.06 -3.28
N ASP A 136 7.05 -17.02 -3.67
CA ASP A 136 8.09 -16.26 -2.96
C ASP A 136 9.09 -15.65 -3.95
N PRO A 137 8.66 -14.64 -4.74
CA PRO A 137 9.54 -13.95 -5.67
C PRO A 137 10.46 -12.97 -4.97
N ASP A 138 11.61 -12.69 -5.59
CA ASP A 138 12.51 -11.62 -5.16
C ASP A 138 11.82 -10.25 -5.28
N GLU A 139 11.06 -10.04 -6.36
CA GLU A 139 10.37 -8.77 -6.62
C GLU A 139 8.88 -8.95 -6.93
N THR A 140 8.06 -8.09 -6.34
CA THR A 140 6.61 -8.05 -6.61
C THR A 140 6.24 -6.72 -7.22
N PHE A 141 5.70 -6.75 -8.42
CA PHE A 141 5.16 -5.58 -9.09
C PHE A 141 3.64 -5.59 -8.98
N THR A 142 3.06 -4.47 -8.60
CA THR A 142 1.61 -4.34 -8.47
C THR A 142 1.10 -3.22 -9.36
N ILE A 143 0.12 -3.56 -10.20
CA ILE A 143 -0.63 -2.63 -11.03
C ILE A 143 -1.87 -2.24 -10.23
N PHE A 144 -1.96 -0.98 -9.84
CA PHE A 144 -3.08 -0.43 -9.11
C PHE A 144 -4.01 0.31 -10.05
N GLU A 145 -5.30 0.05 -9.91
CA GLU A 145 -6.35 0.77 -10.60
C GLU A 145 -7.27 1.41 -9.57
N ASP A 146 -7.45 2.72 -9.65
CA ASP A 146 -8.41 3.46 -8.83
C ASP A 146 -9.69 3.68 -9.63
N TRP A 147 -10.73 2.88 -9.38
CA TRP A 147 -12.02 3.04 -10.07
C TRP A 147 -12.99 3.89 -9.25
N PRO A 148 -13.86 4.66 -9.92
CA PRO A 148 -14.96 5.34 -9.25
C PRO A 148 -15.93 4.34 -8.63
N PHE A 149 -16.60 4.79 -7.55
CA PHE A 149 -17.68 4.02 -6.97
C PHE A 149 -18.79 3.84 -7.98
N ARG A 150 -19.18 2.58 -8.16
CA ARG A 150 -20.21 2.17 -9.11
C ARG A 150 -21.43 1.67 -8.36
N PRO A 151 -22.53 2.44 -8.32
CA PRO A 151 -23.81 1.97 -7.82
C PRO A 151 -24.33 0.78 -8.65
N ALA A 152 -25.14 -0.06 -8.02
CA ALA A 152 -25.79 -1.18 -8.70
C ALA A 152 -26.65 -0.68 -9.87
N GLY A 153 -26.54 -1.34 -11.03
CA GLY A 153 -27.31 -1.00 -12.24
C GLY A 153 -26.72 0.10 -13.12
N VAL A 154 -25.65 0.77 -12.70
CA VAL A 154 -24.95 1.77 -13.54
C VAL A 154 -23.94 1.07 -14.45
N ARG A 155 -23.72 1.55 -15.68
CA ARG A 155 -22.70 1.02 -16.59
C ARG A 155 -21.29 1.28 -16.01
N PRO A 156 -20.32 0.34 -16.13
CA PRO A 156 -18.96 0.63 -15.68
C PRO A 156 -18.35 1.74 -16.54
N GLU A 157 -17.55 2.58 -15.91
CA GLU A 157 -16.67 3.50 -16.64
C GLU A 157 -15.73 2.70 -17.55
N PRO A 158 -15.30 3.26 -18.70
CA PRO A 158 -14.42 2.57 -19.62
C PRO A 158 -12.99 2.44 -19.06
N ASN A 159 -12.56 3.39 -18.22
CA ASN A 159 -11.22 3.49 -17.68
C ASN A 159 -11.25 3.80 -16.18
N PRO A 160 -10.22 3.40 -15.42
CA PRO A 160 -10.05 3.85 -14.05
C PRO A 160 -9.83 5.36 -14.00
N ARG A 161 -9.96 5.98 -12.83
CA ARG A 161 -9.58 7.38 -12.60
C ARG A 161 -8.07 7.55 -12.67
N ARG A 162 -7.33 6.61 -12.08
CA ARG A 162 -5.88 6.67 -11.97
C ARG A 162 -5.27 5.28 -12.05
N LEU A 163 -4.06 5.22 -12.55
CA LEU A 163 -3.26 4.00 -12.63
C LEU A 163 -1.91 4.21 -11.97
N PHE A 164 -1.43 3.16 -11.31
CA PHE A 164 -0.09 3.15 -10.75
C PHE A 164 0.60 1.82 -11.04
N LEU A 165 1.91 1.86 -11.27
CA LEU A 165 2.78 0.70 -11.21
C LEU A 165 3.69 0.88 -10.00
N GLY A 166 3.68 -0.10 -9.09
CA GLY A 166 4.48 -0.07 -7.88
C GLY A 166 5.35 -1.30 -7.73
N ARG A 167 6.62 -1.12 -7.33
CA ARG A 167 7.47 -2.22 -6.86
C ARG A 167 7.35 -2.34 -5.34
N TRP A 168 6.95 -3.51 -4.86
CA TRP A 168 6.67 -3.77 -3.46
C TRP A 168 7.89 -3.56 -2.56
N LEU A 169 7.74 -2.81 -1.47
CA LEU A 169 8.78 -2.65 -0.45
C LEU A 169 8.45 -3.34 0.87
N GLY A 170 7.17 -3.40 1.23
CA GLY A 170 6.73 -3.97 2.48
C GLY A 170 5.22 -3.90 2.66
N GLY A 171 4.72 -4.78 3.53
CA GLY A 171 3.32 -4.86 3.93
C GLY A 171 3.14 -4.44 5.38
N GLY A 172 1.98 -3.88 5.71
CA GLY A 172 1.66 -3.50 7.07
C GLY A 172 1.47 -4.70 7.98
N SER A 173 1.49 -4.44 9.29
CA SER A 173 1.54 -5.44 10.34
C SER A 173 0.14 -5.91 10.74
N ARG A 174 -0.77 -6.10 9.78
CA ARG A 174 -2.16 -6.48 10.07
C ARG A 174 -2.28 -7.83 10.77
N GLU A 175 -1.26 -8.68 10.65
CA GLU A 175 -1.15 -9.91 11.43
C GLU A 175 -1.08 -9.66 12.94
N LEU A 176 -0.56 -8.50 13.39
CA LEU A 176 -0.59 -8.11 14.80
C LEU A 176 -2.02 -7.95 15.31
N CYS A 177 -2.95 -7.44 14.49
CA CYS A 177 -4.37 -7.38 14.86
C CYS A 177 -4.93 -8.78 15.13
N ARG A 178 -4.52 -9.80 14.36
CA ARG A 178 -4.93 -11.21 14.55
C ARG A 178 -4.23 -11.88 15.74
N THR A 179 -3.01 -11.47 16.05
CA THR A 179 -2.25 -11.96 17.20
C THR A 179 -2.82 -11.42 18.51
N TYR A 180 -3.20 -10.14 18.54
CA TYR A 180 -3.75 -9.46 19.72
C TYR A 180 -5.28 -9.46 19.79
N ASP A 181 -5.94 -10.29 18.98
CA ASP A 181 -7.41 -10.43 18.96
C ASP A 181 -7.95 -10.65 20.39
N LEU A 182 -8.96 -9.84 20.75
CA LEU A 182 -9.60 -9.86 22.06
C LEU A 182 -10.09 -11.26 22.45
N LYS A 183 -10.53 -12.07 21.48
CA LYS A 183 -11.03 -13.44 21.72
C LYS A 183 -9.98 -14.40 22.25
N LYS A 184 -8.69 -14.06 22.13
CA LYS A 184 -7.56 -14.88 22.61
C LYS A 184 -7.04 -14.45 23.99
N ARG A 185 -7.61 -13.40 24.59
CA ARG A 185 -7.18 -12.93 25.92
C ARG A 185 -7.84 -13.77 27.02
N GLY A 186 -7.08 -14.04 28.09
CA GLY A 186 -7.59 -14.75 29.28
C GLY A 186 -8.64 -13.96 30.09
N TYR A 187 -8.81 -12.65 29.80
CA TYR A 187 -9.82 -11.79 30.38
C TYR A 187 -10.39 -10.87 29.28
N ILE A 188 -11.71 -10.86 29.14
CA ILE A 188 -12.44 -10.08 28.14
C ILE A 188 -13.50 -9.26 28.88
N SER A 189 -13.38 -7.94 28.84
CA SER A 189 -14.40 -7.02 29.33
C SER A 189 -15.28 -6.56 28.16
N THR A 190 -16.56 -6.28 28.42
CA THR A 190 -17.53 -5.87 27.39
C THR A 190 -17.28 -4.47 26.82
N THR A 191 -16.42 -3.68 27.48
CA THR A 191 -16.02 -2.33 27.06
C THR A 191 -14.60 -2.26 26.50
N SER A 192 -13.95 -3.41 26.25
CA SER A 192 -12.60 -3.43 25.69
C SER A 192 -12.58 -2.90 24.25
N MET A 193 -11.73 -1.90 24.02
CA MET A 193 -11.46 -1.34 22.69
C MET A 193 -10.93 -2.41 21.74
N ASP A 194 -11.39 -2.38 20.49
CA ASP A 194 -10.89 -3.27 19.44
C ASP A 194 -9.36 -3.13 19.26
N SER A 195 -8.70 -4.27 19.04
CA SER A 195 -7.24 -4.35 18.98
C SER A 195 -6.65 -3.56 17.81
N GLU A 196 -7.36 -3.41 16.69
CA GLU A 196 -6.90 -2.61 15.56
C GLU A 196 -6.82 -1.13 15.95
N LEU A 197 -7.93 -0.57 16.46
CA LEU A 197 -7.98 0.84 16.85
C LEU A 197 -7.05 1.15 18.04
N ALA A 198 -6.87 0.20 18.96
CA ALA A 198 -5.91 0.34 20.06
C ALA A 198 -4.46 0.46 19.55
N LEU A 199 -4.07 -0.35 18.56
CA LEU A 199 -2.75 -0.28 17.95
C LEU A 199 -2.57 1.01 17.13
N VAL A 200 -3.59 1.43 16.38
CA VAL A 200 -3.60 2.74 15.68
C VAL A 200 -3.43 3.89 16.67
N THR A 201 -4.11 3.83 17.82
CA THR A 201 -3.99 4.85 18.87
C THR A 201 -2.60 4.85 19.50
N ALA A 202 -2.00 3.68 19.74
CA ALA A 202 -0.62 3.59 20.22
C ALA A 202 0.38 4.18 19.21
N ASN A 203 0.14 3.98 17.91
CA ASN A 203 0.90 4.63 16.85
C ASN A 203 0.76 6.15 16.89
N MET A 204 -0.47 6.66 16.94
CA MET A 204 -0.73 8.10 17.02
C MET A 204 -0.19 8.76 18.30
N ALA A 205 -0.17 8.02 19.41
CA ALA A 205 0.44 8.46 20.68
C ALA A 205 1.98 8.39 20.67
N LEU A 206 2.59 8.02 19.53
CA LEU A 206 4.04 7.90 19.34
C LEU A 206 4.70 6.91 20.32
N ALA A 207 3.94 5.90 20.76
CA ALA A 207 4.45 4.86 21.64
C ALA A 207 5.61 4.13 20.95
N ALA A 208 6.71 3.98 21.67
CA ALA A 208 7.96 3.43 21.16
C ALA A 208 8.82 2.87 22.31
N PRO A 209 9.78 1.97 22.02
CA PRO A 209 10.73 1.49 23.03
C PRO A 209 11.40 2.66 23.77
N GLY A 210 11.49 2.55 25.10
CA GLY A 210 12.07 3.60 25.95
C GLY A 210 11.12 4.76 26.30
N LYS A 211 9.87 4.74 25.82
CA LYS A 211 8.84 5.73 26.19
C LYS A 211 7.81 5.13 27.15
N ILE A 212 7.24 5.98 28.00
CA ILE A 212 6.12 5.63 28.87
C ILE A 212 4.83 6.10 28.21
N PHE A 213 3.89 5.18 28.03
CA PHE A 213 2.53 5.46 27.57
C PHE A 213 1.56 5.11 28.70
N TYR A 214 0.69 6.05 29.06
CA TYR A 214 -0.25 5.92 30.16
C TYR A 214 -1.68 5.97 29.64
N ASP A 215 -2.43 4.90 29.90
CA ASP A 215 -3.87 4.80 29.65
C ASP A 215 -4.62 4.86 31.00
N PRO A 216 -5.20 6.03 31.35
CA PRO A 216 -5.84 6.23 32.66
C PRO A 216 -7.17 5.48 32.84
N PHE A 217 -7.73 4.87 31.78
CA PHE A 217 -9.09 4.29 31.80
C PHE A 217 -9.12 2.80 31.42
N ARG A 218 -8.02 2.08 31.65
CA ARG A 218 -7.93 0.64 31.32
C ARG A 218 -8.96 -0.17 32.13
N HIS A 219 -10.02 -0.65 31.48
CA HIS A 219 -11.03 -1.57 32.02
C HIS A 219 -10.90 -2.98 31.46
#